data_AF-A0A2E7UWH9-F1
#
_entry.id   AF-A0A2E7UWH9-F1
#
_cell.length_a   1.000
_cell.length_b   1.000
_cell.length_c   1.000
_cell.angle_alpha   90.00
_cell.angle_beta   90.00
_cell.angle_gamma   90.00
#
_symmetry.space_group_name_H-M   'P 1'
#
loop_
_entity.id
_entity.type
_entity.pdbx_description
1 polymer ?
#
loop_
_entity_poly.entity_id
_entity_poly.type
_entity_poly.pdbx_seq_one_letter_code
_entity_poly.pdbx_strand_id
1 'polypeptide(L)'
;MRVLGDIDHSDAIFRAGHAALPDDSFFPFAIGMNAFLYRHDHEAAFHWVTTAAERPNAPGWYRTAAAGFVEEGGDRRTALRYLEEEMRADQKPQVRDALLVKYNSLLHDELADQIAKHRERYVQKFDQDISNVDELGGLPEDPLGGGWVLSPDGRVRSSKREALLQRQAVVDERAMILLPMRQRPY
;
A
#
# COMPACT_ATOMS: atom_id res chain seq x y z
N MET A 1 -3.69 20.60 6.60
CA MET A 1 -3.94 19.87 7.86
C MET A 1 -4.77 18.63 7.52
N ARG A 2 -4.12 17.48 7.37
CA ARG A 2 -4.80 16.18 7.47
C ARG A 2 -4.75 15.78 8.93
N VAL A 3 -5.89 15.39 9.49
CA VAL A 3 -5.92 14.83 10.85
C VAL A 3 -5.55 13.36 10.70
N LEU A 4 -4.28 13.03 10.91
CA LEU A 4 -3.85 11.63 10.93
C LEU A 4 -4.64 10.88 12.00
N GLY A 5 -5.34 9.82 11.57
CA GLY A 5 -6.21 9.01 12.41
C GLY A 5 -7.71 9.30 12.27
N ASP A 6 -8.09 10.42 11.64
CA ASP A 6 -9.50 10.77 11.40
C ASP A 6 -9.77 11.01 9.91
N ILE A 7 -9.86 9.90 9.19
CA ILE A 7 -10.06 9.90 7.74
C ILE A 7 -11.43 10.47 7.38
N ASP A 8 -12.44 10.28 8.22
CA ASP A 8 -13.79 10.76 7.97
C ASP A 8 -13.88 12.29 8.10
N HIS A 9 -13.23 12.89 9.11
CA HIS A 9 -13.11 14.34 9.17
C HIS A 9 -12.25 14.91 8.04
N SER A 10 -11.17 14.21 7.65
CA SER A 10 -10.37 14.60 6.50
C SER A 10 -11.22 14.66 5.22
N ASP A 11 -12.05 13.64 4.98
CA ASP A 11 -12.95 13.60 3.84
C ASP A 11 -14.03 14.69 3.91
N ALA A 12 -14.57 14.96 5.09
CA ALA A 12 -15.54 16.04 5.27
C ALA A 12 -14.94 17.39 4.86
N ILE A 13 -13.69 17.66 5.27
CA ILE A 13 -12.95 18.87 4.89
C ILE A 13 -12.71 18.90 3.37
N PHE A 14 -12.26 17.79 2.78
CA PHE A 14 -12.01 17.75 1.33
C PHE A 14 -13.30 17.88 0.51
N ARG A 15 -14.42 17.30 0.95
CA ARG A 15 -15.73 17.47 0.30
C ARG A 15 -16.21 18.91 0.38
N ALA A 16 -16.06 19.56 1.54
CA ALA A 16 -16.37 20.98 1.68
C ALA A 16 -15.46 21.85 0.79
N GLY A 17 -14.17 21.53 0.72
CA GLY A 17 -13.21 22.17 -0.18
C GLY A 17 -13.59 22.02 -1.65
N HIS A 18 -13.95 20.81 -2.09
CA HIS A 18 -14.41 20.55 -3.45
C HIS A 18 -15.70 21.31 -3.79
N ALA A 19 -16.64 21.41 -2.85
CA ALA A 19 -17.86 22.17 -3.04
C ALA A 19 -17.61 23.69 -3.16
N ALA A 20 -16.65 24.21 -2.39
CA ALA A 20 -16.29 25.63 -2.42
C ALA A 20 -15.38 25.99 -3.62
N LEU A 21 -14.53 25.06 -4.06
CA LEU A 21 -13.53 25.23 -5.12
C LEU A 21 -13.65 24.07 -6.14
N PRO A 22 -14.70 24.06 -6.97
CA PRO A 22 -15.01 22.93 -7.85
C PRO A 22 -14.01 22.67 -8.97
N ASP A 23 -13.20 23.67 -9.32
CA ASP A 23 -12.15 23.57 -10.34
C ASP A 23 -10.81 23.10 -9.77
N ASP A 24 -10.66 23.07 -8.43
CA ASP A 24 -9.45 22.60 -7.79
C ASP A 24 -9.41 21.07 -7.79
N SER A 25 -8.45 20.52 -8.53
CA SER A 25 -8.22 19.09 -8.68
C SER A 25 -7.73 18.39 -7.41
N PHE A 26 -7.14 19.12 -6.47
CA PHE A 26 -6.53 18.53 -5.28
C PHE A 26 -7.57 17.83 -4.42
N PHE A 27 -8.73 18.45 -4.19
CA PHE A 27 -9.76 17.90 -3.30
C PHE A 27 -10.32 16.55 -3.78
N PRO A 28 -10.83 16.40 -5.02
CA PRO A 28 -11.27 15.10 -5.50
C PRO A 28 -10.13 14.08 -5.51
N PHE A 29 -8.89 14.50 -5.82
CA PHE A 29 -7.75 13.58 -5.78
C PHE A 29 -7.49 13.05 -4.37
N ALA A 30 -7.49 13.93 -3.37
CA ALA A 30 -7.26 13.57 -1.97
C ALA A 30 -8.37 12.65 -1.42
N ILE A 31 -9.64 12.85 -1.82
CA ILE A 31 -10.76 11.96 -1.48
C ILE A 31 -10.53 10.57 -2.08
N GLY A 32 -10.15 10.49 -3.36
CA GLY A 32 -9.86 9.22 -4.02
C GLY A 32 -8.70 8.47 -3.35
N MET A 33 -7.65 9.21 -2.97
CA MET A 33 -6.53 8.62 -2.24
C MET A 33 -6.90 8.13 -0.85
N ASN A 34 -7.80 8.81 -0.13
CA ASN A 34 -8.30 8.33 1.16
C ASN A 34 -9.10 7.03 0.99
N ALA A 35 -9.96 6.95 -0.03
CA ALA A 35 -10.72 5.74 -0.36
C ALA A 35 -9.78 4.54 -0.62
N PHE A 36 -8.73 4.75 -1.42
CA PHE A 36 -7.74 3.71 -1.69
C PHE A 36 -6.92 3.31 -0.45
N LEU A 37 -6.27 4.29 0.19
CA LEU A 37 -5.25 4.03 1.20
C LEU A 37 -5.80 3.47 2.52
N TYR A 38 -7.04 3.85 2.88
CA TYR A 38 -7.59 3.58 4.20
C TYR A 38 -8.87 2.75 4.18
N ARG A 39 -9.65 2.79 3.09
CA ARG A 39 -10.89 2.02 2.98
C ARG A 39 -10.80 0.82 2.04
N HIS A 40 -9.69 0.69 1.30
CA HIS A 40 -9.54 -0.32 0.26
C HIS A 40 -10.67 -0.28 -0.78
N ASP A 41 -11.24 0.91 -1.01
CA ASP A 41 -12.34 1.13 -1.94
C ASP A 41 -11.78 1.61 -3.27
N HIS A 42 -11.42 0.64 -4.11
CA HIS A 42 -10.80 0.88 -5.42
C HIS A 42 -11.77 1.55 -6.40
N GLU A 43 -13.07 1.27 -6.30
CA GLU A 43 -14.09 1.84 -7.18
C GLU A 43 -14.27 3.34 -6.88
N ALA A 44 -14.46 3.70 -5.61
CA ALA A 44 -14.54 5.10 -5.22
C ALA A 44 -13.22 5.83 -5.50
N ALA A 45 -12.08 5.18 -5.25
CA ALA A 45 -10.78 5.76 -5.57
C ALA A 45 -10.64 6.10 -7.05
N PHE A 46 -10.97 5.15 -7.94
CA PHE A 46 -10.93 5.36 -9.38
C PHE A 46 -11.86 6.49 -9.82
N HIS A 47 -13.10 6.51 -9.32
CA HIS A 47 -14.06 7.57 -9.63
C HIS A 47 -13.52 8.97 -9.27
N TRP A 48 -13.03 9.14 -8.05
CA TRP A 48 -12.55 10.43 -7.55
C TRP A 48 -11.24 10.88 -8.19
N VAL A 49 -10.31 9.96 -8.42
CA VAL A 49 -9.04 10.25 -9.13
C VAL A 49 -9.31 10.65 -10.58
N THR A 50 -10.25 9.99 -11.26
CA THR A 50 -10.68 10.37 -12.61
C THR A 50 -11.33 11.75 -12.62
N THR A 51 -12.23 12.01 -11.67
CA THR A 51 -12.86 13.33 -11.47
C THR A 51 -11.82 14.44 -11.28
N ALA A 52 -10.73 14.15 -10.57
CA ALA A 52 -9.62 15.08 -10.38
C ALA A 52 -8.81 15.29 -11.67
N ALA A 53 -8.53 14.22 -12.41
CA ALA A 53 -7.73 14.26 -13.64
C ALA A 53 -8.40 15.04 -14.79
N GLU A 54 -9.72 15.13 -14.78
CA GLU A 54 -10.53 15.88 -15.75
C GLU A 54 -10.57 17.39 -15.49
N ARG A 55 -10.06 17.87 -14.34
CA ARG A 55 -10.09 19.29 -14.02
C ARG A 55 -9.11 20.09 -14.90
N PRO A 56 -9.46 21.33 -15.30
CA PRO A 56 -8.62 22.13 -16.21
C PRO A 56 -7.18 22.36 -15.73
N ASN A 57 -7.00 22.49 -14.41
CA ASN A 57 -5.70 22.78 -13.78
C ASN A 57 -5.07 21.54 -13.11
N ALA A 58 -5.52 20.34 -13.45
CA ALA A 58 -5.00 19.12 -12.85
C ALA A 58 -3.51 18.93 -13.19
N PRO A 59 -2.65 18.57 -12.21
CA PRO A 59 -1.29 18.16 -12.49
C PRO A 59 -1.26 17.07 -13.57
N GLY A 60 -0.34 17.16 -14.53
CA GLY A 60 -0.31 16.24 -15.68
C GLY A 60 -0.25 14.76 -15.27
N TRP A 61 0.35 14.47 -14.12
CA TRP A 61 0.45 13.12 -13.58
C TRP A 61 -0.89 12.53 -13.12
N TYR A 62 -1.93 13.35 -12.87
CA TYR A 62 -3.26 12.87 -12.43
C TYR A 62 -3.94 11.99 -13.49
N ARG A 63 -3.72 12.26 -14.78
CA ARG A 63 -4.23 11.39 -15.85
C ARG A 63 -3.55 10.03 -15.84
N THR A 64 -2.24 10.02 -15.62
CA THR A 64 -1.47 8.78 -15.43
C THR A 64 -1.91 8.04 -14.18
N ALA A 65 -2.26 8.77 -13.11
CA ALA A 65 -2.84 8.17 -11.90
C ALA A 65 -4.17 7.47 -12.21
N ALA A 66 -5.11 8.16 -12.86
CA ALA A 66 -6.40 7.58 -13.24
C ALA A 66 -6.24 6.34 -14.12
N ALA A 67 -5.34 6.37 -15.11
CA ALA A 67 -5.02 5.20 -15.92
C ALA A 67 -4.39 4.06 -15.10
N GLY A 68 -3.58 4.37 -14.08
CA GLY A 68 -2.99 3.37 -13.20
C GLY A 68 -4.03 2.53 -12.45
N PHE A 69 -5.19 3.10 -12.11
CA PHE A 69 -6.24 2.36 -11.40
C PHE A 69 -6.93 1.27 -12.23
N VAL A 70 -6.76 1.26 -13.55
CA VAL A 70 -7.26 0.16 -14.41
C VAL A 70 -6.18 -0.89 -14.72
N GLU A 71 -4.93 -0.63 -14.34
CA GLU A 71 -3.81 -1.55 -14.52
C GLU A 71 -3.53 -2.32 -13.23
N GLU A 72 -3.13 -3.59 -13.34
CA GLU A 72 -2.68 -4.37 -12.19
C GLU A 72 -1.48 -3.69 -11.49
N GLY A 73 -1.66 -3.33 -10.21
CA GLY A 73 -0.65 -2.64 -9.40
C GLY A 73 -0.46 -1.14 -9.71
N GLY A 74 -1.18 -0.59 -10.70
CA GLY A 74 -1.04 0.82 -11.05
C GLY A 74 -1.68 1.78 -10.04
N ASP A 75 -2.67 1.32 -9.28
CA ASP A 75 -3.25 2.01 -8.12
C ASP A 75 -2.22 2.20 -7.00
N ARG A 76 -1.41 1.18 -6.71
CA ARG A 76 -0.34 1.23 -5.72
C ARG A 76 0.76 2.21 -6.12
N ARG A 77 1.20 2.17 -7.38
CA ARG A 77 2.18 3.14 -7.92
C ARG A 77 1.67 4.57 -7.84
N THR A 78 0.38 4.76 -8.13
CA THR A 78 -0.29 6.07 -7.97
C THR A 78 -0.25 6.55 -6.53
N ALA A 79 -0.53 5.65 -5.59
CA ALA A 79 -0.47 5.96 -4.17
C ALA A 79 0.93 6.28 -3.66
N LEU A 80 1.95 5.57 -4.15
CA LEU A 80 3.35 5.87 -3.83
C LEU A 80 3.74 7.28 -4.26
N ARG A 81 3.43 7.65 -5.51
CA ARG A 81 3.69 9.02 -5.99
C ARG A 81 2.92 10.06 -5.17
N TYR A 82 1.67 9.79 -4.83
CA TYR A 82 0.89 10.70 -3.98
C TYR A 82 1.54 10.93 -2.61
N LEU A 83 1.92 9.85 -1.93
CA LEU A 83 2.56 9.94 -0.62
C LEU A 83 3.91 10.66 -0.69
N GLU A 84 4.66 10.50 -1.79
CA GLU A 84 5.90 11.24 -2.02
C GLU A 84 5.65 12.74 -2.15
N GLU A 85 4.66 13.16 -2.95
CA GLU A 85 4.29 14.57 -3.08
C GLU A 85 3.79 15.16 -1.75
N GLU A 86 3.00 14.41 -1.00
CA GLU A 86 2.56 14.83 0.34
C GLU A 86 3.78 15.02 1.26
N MET A 87 4.74 14.08 1.29
CA MET A 87 5.95 14.21 2.13
C MET A 87 6.85 15.39 1.75
N ARG A 88 6.79 15.87 0.49
CA ARG A 88 7.54 17.07 0.04
C ARG A 88 6.86 18.37 0.47
N ALA A 89 5.56 18.35 0.73
CA ALA A 89 4.85 19.51 1.26
C ALA A 89 5.33 19.85 2.68
N ASP A 90 5.22 21.12 3.08
CA ASP A 90 5.60 21.56 4.44
C ASP A 90 4.64 20.94 5.47
N GLN A 91 5.10 19.89 6.13
CA GLN A 91 4.34 19.11 7.09
C GLN A 91 5.05 19.02 8.44
N LYS A 92 4.26 18.90 9.50
CA LYS A 92 4.79 18.60 10.84
C LYS A 92 5.54 17.26 10.82
N PRO A 93 6.66 17.13 11.56
CA PRO A 93 7.47 15.90 11.56
C PRO A 93 6.68 14.62 11.80
N GLN A 94 5.74 14.64 12.77
CA GLN A 94 4.91 13.47 13.08
C GLN A 94 4.04 13.04 11.90
N VAL A 95 3.63 13.99 11.06
CA VAL A 95 2.80 13.68 9.89
C VAL A 95 3.63 13.03 8.80
N ARG A 96 4.83 13.57 8.59
CA ARG A 96 5.82 13.01 7.67
C ARG A 96 6.20 11.58 8.06
N ASP A 97 6.42 11.30 9.34
CA ASP A 97 6.77 9.97 9.83
C ASP A 97 5.66 8.94 9.54
N ALA A 98 4.40 9.31 9.78
CA ALA A 98 3.26 8.43 9.49
C ALA A 98 3.10 8.17 7.98
N LEU A 99 3.31 9.20 7.15
CA LEU A 99 3.31 9.05 5.69
C LEU A 99 4.44 8.13 5.23
N LEU A 100 5.65 8.27 5.81
CA LEU A 100 6.80 7.43 5.50
C LEU A 100 6.55 5.96 5.86
N VAL A 101 5.91 5.69 6.99
CA VAL A 101 5.51 4.31 7.37
C VAL A 101 4.55 3.72 6.33
N LYS A 102 3.53 4.46 5.92
CA LYS A 102 2.58 4.00 4.89
C LYS A 102 3.27 3.81 3.53
N TYR A 103 4.14 4.76 3.15
CA TYR A 103 4.91 4.72 1.91
C TYR A 103 5.80 3.46 1.87
N ASN A 104 6.59 3.21 2.91
CA ASN A 104 7.46 2.03 2.99
C ASN A 104 6.66 0.72 2.98
N SER A 105 5.48 0.69 3.60
CA SER A 105 4.60 -0.47 3.53
C SER A 105 4.12 -0.75 2.11
N LEU A 106 3.68 0.28 1.37
CA LEU A 106 3.25 0.10 -0.02
C LEU A 106 4.42 -0.21 -0.95
N LEU A 107 5.58 0.41 -0.74
CA LEU A 107 6.76 0.16 -1.54
C LEU A 107 7.23 -1.29 -1.34
N HIS A 108 7.14 -1.80 -0.11
CA HIS A 108 7.40 -3.20 0.17
C HIS A 108 6.50 -4.13 -0.64
N ASP A 109 5.18 -3.87 -0.64
CA ASP A 109 4.23 -4.71 -1.39
C ASP A 109 4.50 -4.65 -2.90
N GLU A 110 4.86 -3.48 -3.43
CA GLU A 110 5.26 -3.32 -4.83
C GLU A 110 6.51 -4.12 -5.20
N LEU A 111 7.56 -4.02 -4.38
CA LEU A 111 8.79 -4.76 -4.60
C LEU A 111 8.57 -6.27 -4.44
N ALA A 112 7.76 -6.69 -3.47
CA ALA A 112 7.41 -8.10 -3.29
C ALA A 112 6.75 -8.69 -4.54
N ASP A 113 5.81 -7.97 -5.16
CA ASP A 113 5.15 -8.41 -6.40
C ASP A 113 6.14 -8.46 -7.58
N GLN A 114 7.06 -7.50 -7.67
CA GLN A 114 8.11 -7.50 -8.70
C GLN A 114 9.08 -8.68 -8.52
N ILE A 115 9.45 -9.01 -7.28
CA ILE A 115 10.29 -10.16 -6.96
C ILE A 115 9.55 -11.46 -7.27
N ALA A 116 8.26 -11.55 -6.95
CA ALA A 116 7.43 -12.71 -7.30
C ALA A 116 7.37 -12.93 -8.83
N LYS A 117 7.13 -11.86 -9.62
CA LYS A 117 7.16 -11.92 -11.09
C LYS A 117 8.55 -12.28 -11.65
N HIS A 118 9.63 -11.87 -10.97
CA HIS A 118 10.98 -12.28 -11.33
C HIS A 118 11.23 -13.77 -11.04
N ARG A 119 10.77 -14.27 -9.90
CA ARG A 119 10.78 -15.70 -9.56
C ARG A 119 9.99 -16.53 -10.56
N GLU A 120 8.79 -16.12 -10.94
CA GLU A 120 8.00 -16.83 -11.96
C GLU A 120 8.77 -16.99 -13.27
N ARG A 121 9.44 -15.92 -13.72
CA ARG A 121 10.30 -15.97 -14.91
C ARG A 121 11.53 -16.85 -14.72
N TYR A 122 12.09 -16.90 -13.52
CA TYR A 122 13.18 -17.80 -13.18
C TYR A 122 12.74 -19.27 -13.30
N VAL A 123 11.63 -19.63 -12.66
CA VAL A 123 11.06 -20.99 -12.70
C VAL A 123 10.78 -21.41 -14.14
N GLN A 124 10.15 -20.55 -14.94
CA GLN A 124 9.87 -20.84 -16.35
C GLN A 124 11.13 -21.09 -17.18
N LYS A 125 12.25 -20.48 -16.82
CA LYS A 125 13.51 -20.58 -17.57
C LYS A 125 14.33 -21.81 -17.18
N PHE A 126 14.34 -22.16 -15.90
CA PHE A 126 15.20 -23.22 -15.36
C PHE A 126 14.45 -24.51 -15.01
N ASP A 127 13.13 -24.52 -15.10
CA ASP A 127 12.24 -25.62 -14.69
C ASP A 127 12.49 -26.09 -13.24
N GLN A 128 12.98 -25.16 -12.41
CA GLN A 128 13.31 -25.38 -11.01
C GLN A 128 12.93 -24.15 -10.20
N ASP A 129 12.34 -24.39 -9.04
CA ASP A 129 12.01 -23.36 -8.07
C ASP A 129 13.18 -23.01 -7.15
N ILE A 130 13.14 -21.80 -6.62
CA ILE A 130 14.16 -21.29 -5.71
C ILE A 130 13.93 -21.86 -4.30
N SER A 131 15.02 -22.18 -3.62
CA SER A 131 14.99 -22.54 -2.19
C SER A 131 15.25 -21.32 -1.30
N ASN A 132 15.96 -20.32 -1.83
CA ASN A 132 16.24 -19.04 -1.19
C ASN A 132 16.05 -17.89 -2.19
N VAL A 133 15.57 -16.74 -1.72
CA VAL A 133 15.44 -15.49 -2.48
C VAL A 133 16.77 -15.00 -3.06
N ASP A 134 17.91 -15.33 -2.43
CA ASP A 134 19.25 -14.96 -2.92
C ASP A 134 19.58 -15.56 -4.30
N GLU A 135 18.92 -16.68 -4.67
CA GLU A 135 19.07 -17.31 -5.98
C GLU A 135 18.56 -16.43 -7.13
N LEU A 136 17.69 -15.46 -6.82
CA LEU A 136 17.17 -14.49 -7.79
C LEU A 136 18.19 -13.40 -8.14
N GLY A 137 19.33 -13.35 -7.45
CA GLY A 137 20.41 -12.38 -7.66
C GLY A 137 20.28 -11.14 -6.78
N GLY A 138 20.76 -10.00 -7.28
CA GLY A 138 20.74 -8.72 -6.55
C GLY A 138 19.31 -8.20 -6.37
N LEU A 139 18.77 -8.34 -5.17
CA LEU A 139 17.47 -7.81 -4.77
C LEU A 139 17.59 -6.39 -4.20
N PRO A 140 16.58 -5.53 -4.37
CA PRO A 140 16.54 -4.23 -3.70
C PRO A 140 16.47 -4.40 -2.18
N GLU A 141 16.86 -3.36 -1.43
CA GLU A 141 16.67 -3.36 0.02
C GLU A 141 15.18 -3.42 0.38
N ASP A 142 14.84 -4.11 1.46
CA ASP A 142 13.47 -4.14 1.99
C ASP A 142 13.12 -2.79 2.61
N PRO A 143 12.08 -2.07 2.12
CA PRO A 143 11.68 -0.76 2.64
C PRO A 143 11.27 -0.77 4.12
N LEU A 144 10.94 -1.94 4.68
CA LEU A 144 10.64 -2.10 6.09
C LEU A 144 11.90 -2.19 6.97
N GLY A 145 13.09 -2.16 6.36
CA GLY A 145 14.40 -2.24 6.99
C GLY A 145 14.74 -3.64 7.49
N GLY A 146 14.17 -4.68 6.88
CA GLY A 146 14.54 -6.08 7.06
C GLY A 146 15.33 -6.61 5.87
N GLY A 147 15.16 -7.89 5.58
CA GLY A 147 15.63 -8.54 4.35
C GLY A 147 14.50 -9.34 3.73
N TRP A 148 14.65 -9.73 2.47
CA TRP A 148 13.68 -10.59 1.79
C TRP A 148 13.82 -12.03 2.29
N VAL A 149 12.69 -12.69 2.49
CA VAL A 149 12.62 -14.12 2.84
C VAL A 149 11.55 -14.79 2.00
N LEU A 150 11.77 -16.07 1.66
CA LEU A 150 10.75 -16.93 1.09
C LEU A 150 9.98 -17.57 2.25
N SER A 151 8.74 -17.13 2.46
CA SER A 151 7.86 -17.68 3.49
C SER A 151 7.46 -19.13 3.15
N PRO A 152 7.06 -19.96 4.13
CA PRO A 152 6.64 -21.34 3.91
C PRO A 152 5.44 -21.52 2.96
N ASP A 153 4.61 -20.47 2.80
CA ASP A 153 3.50 -20.43 1.84
C ASP A 153 3.95 -20.05 0.41
N GLY A 154 5.26 -20.02 0.17
CA GLY A 154 5.86 -19.73 -1.15
C GLY A 154 5.84 -18.25 -1.53
N ARG A 155 5.47 -17.35 -0.61
CA ARG A 155 5.43 -15.90 -0.87
C ARG A 155 6.71 -15.22 -0.41
N VAL A 156 7.19 -14.26 -1.18
CA VAL A 156 8.32 -13.42 -0.78
C VAL A 156 7.82 -12.29 0.11
N ARG A 157 8.42 -12.13 1.30
CA ARG A 157 8.04 -11.12 2.30
C ARG A 157 9.25 -10.54 3.00
N SER A 158 9.03 -9.49 3.78
CA SER A 158 10.03 -8.95 4.71
C SER A 158 10.23 -9.89 5.88
N SER A 159 11.48 -10.09 6.29
CA SER A 159 11.86 -10.82 7.50
C SER A 159 11.21 -10.25 8.77
N LYS A 160 10.94 -8.94 8.82
CA LYS A 160 10.23 -8.32 9.95
C LYS A 160 8.75 -8.68 9.96
N ARG A 161 8.10 -8.72 8.79
CA ARG A 161 6.70 -9.17 8.68
C ARG A 161 6.56 -10.65 9.00
N GLU A 162 7.47 -11.48 8.50
CA GLU A 162 7.52 -12.91 8.81
C GLU A 162 7.68 -13.16 10.32
N ALA A 163 8.61 -12.47 10.98
CA ALA A 163 8.79 -12.60 12.42
C ALA A 163 7.54 -12.19 13.23
N LEU A 164 6.79 -11.19 12.76
CA LEU A 164 5.52 -10.79 13.39
C LEU A 164 4.44 -11.87 13.21
N LEU A 165 4.29 -12.43 12.01
CA LEU A 165 3.33 -13.51 11.72
C LEU A 165 3.62 -14.75 12.57
N GLN A 166 4.89 -15.15 12.68
CA GLN A 166 5.30 -16.28 13.50
C GLN A 166 5.00 -16.06 14.98
N ARG A 167 5.24 -14.85 15.50
CA ARG A 167 4.88 -14.50 16.89
C ARG A 167 3.38 -14.58 17.11
N GLN A 168 2.57 -14.09 16.17
CA GLN A 168 1.12 -14.13 16.28
C GLN A 168 0.60 -15.57 16.25
N ALA A 169 1.12 -16.42 15.35
CA ALA A 169 0.76 -17.83 15.27
C ALA A 169 1.03 -18.58 16.59
N VAL A 170 2.19 -18.33 17.24
CA VAL A 170 2.50 -18.92 18.55
C VAL A 170 1.52 -18.47 19.63
N VAL A 171 1.07 -17.21 19.60
CA VAL A 171 0.08 -16.70 20.56
C VAL A 171 -1.28 -17.38 20.33
N ASP A 172 -1.70 -17.51 19.07
CA ASP A 172 -2.98 -18.13 18.72
C ASP A 172 -2.99 -19.64 19.04
N GLU A 173 -1.90 -20.36 18.77
CA GLU A 173 -1.73 -21.76 19.16
C GLU A 173 -1.82 -21.95 20.68
N ARG A 174 -1.14 -21.09 21.45
CA ARG A 174 -1.21 -21.12 22.92
C ARG A 174 -2.62 -20.87 23.42
N ALA A 175 -3.36 -19.94 22.80
CA ALA A 175 -4.76 -19.69 23.14
C ALA A 175 -5.64 -20.93 22.85
N MET A 176 -5.42 -21.63 21.73
CA MET A 176 -6.15 -22.86 21.39
C MET A 176 -5.89 -24.03 22.34
N ILE A 177 -4.68 -24.14 22.91
CA ILE A 177 -4.31 -25.19 23.88
C ILE A 177 -4.92 -24.90 25.27
N LEU A 178 -5.01 -23.63 25.66
CA LEU A 178 -5.48 -23.22 26.99
C LEU A 178 -7.01 -23.06 27.10
N LEU A 179 -7.74 -22.99 25.99
CA LEU A 179 -9.21 -22.90 25.99
C LEU A 179 -9.86 -24.30 26.07
N PRO A 180 -10.81 -24.55 27.00
CA PRO A 180 -11.59 -25.78 27.01
C PRO A 180 -12.40 -25.91 25.71
N MET A 181 -12.53 -27.14 25.18
CA MET A 181 -13.11 -27.46 23.86
C MET A 181 -14.46 -26.80 23.50
N ARG A 182 -15.21 -26.27 24.48
CA ARG A 182 -16.52 -25.63 24.29
C ARG A 182 -16.47 -24.18 23.78
N GLN A 183 -15.29 -23.56 23.61
CA GLN A 183 -15.18 -22.13 23.24
C GLN A 183 -14.33 -21.85 21.99
N ARG A 184 -14.10 -22.83 21.12
CA ARG A 184 -13.39 -22.60 19.85
C ARG A 184 -14.36 -22.04 18.80
N PRO A 185 -14.09 -20.88 18.16
CA PRO A 185 -14.86 -20.43 17.02
C PRO A 185 -14.53 -21.31 15.80
N TYR A 186 -15.56 -21.68 15.04
CA TYR A 186 -15.44 -22.34 13.72
C TYR A 186 -15.06 -21.32 12.65
#